data_AF-A0A947XUD7-F1
#
_entry.id   AF-A0A947XUD7-F1
#
_cell.length_a   1.000
_cell.length_b   1.000
_cell.length_c   1.000
_cell.angle_alpha   90.00
_cell.angle_beta   90.00
_cell.angle_gamma   90.00
#
_symmetry.space_group_name_H-M   'P 1'
#
loop_
_entity.id
_entity.type
_entity.pdbx_description
1 polymer ?
#
loop_
_entity_poly.entity_id
_entity_poly.type
_entity_poly.pdbx_seq_one_letter_code
_entity_poly.pdbx_strand_id
1 'polypeptide(L)'
;MKTPAPTEVKASALEQRHFNPIADLFPESLPPVTPARWPTRGTRADEALQALISAPQNQADYWQGWRLAAYVKELEYDGWAFIKRDISRPGCRRSITEYRIDWADPSTSAALKSRGAA
;
A
#
# COMPACT_ATOMS: atom_id res chain seq x y z
N MET A 1 -69.40 -13.13 14.93
CA MET A 1 -68.48 -14.01 14.20
C MET A 1 -67.06 -13.66 14.62
N LYS A 2 -66.29 -14.63 15.11
CA LYS A 2 -64.91 -14.48 15.61
C LYS A 2 -64.03 -15.30 14.67
N THR A 3 -63.02 -14.67 14.08
CA THR A 3 -62.02 -15.32 13.20
C THR A 3 -60.63 -14.87 13.64
N PRO A 4 -59.64 -15.77 13.73
CA PRO A 4 -58.43 -15.59 14.52
C PRO A 4 -57.31 -14.88 13.76
N ALA A 5 -56.43 -14.21 14.50
CA ALA A 5 -55.15 -13.72 13.99
C ALA A 5 -54.17 -14.88 13.74
N PRO A 6 -53.39 -14.85 12.65
CA PRO A 6 -52.18 -15.64 12.52
C PRO A 6 -50.93 -14.79 12.75
N THR A 7 -50.08 -15.34 13.61
CA THR A 7 -48.71 -14.98 13.95
C THR A 7 -47.79 -15.00 12.74
N GLU A 8 -47.02 -13.94 12.49
CA GLU A 8 -45.81 -14.01 11.67
C GLU A 8 -44.56 -13.84 12.54
N VAL A 9 -43.90 -15.00 12.66
CA VAL A 9 -42.52 -15.34 12.96
C VAL A 9 -41.53 -14.17 13.08
N LYS A 10 -40.88 -14.13 14.25
CA LYS A 10 -39.66 -13.37 14.56
C LYS A 10 -38.67 -13.34 13.39
N ALA A 11 -38.40 -12.16 12.84
CA ALA A 11 -37.14 -11.90 12.16
C ALA A 11 -36.00 -11.89 13.20
N SER A 12 -35.44 -13.06 13.51
CA SER A 12 -34.20 -13.13 14.29
C SER A 12 -33.00 -12.94 13.37
N ALA A 13 -32.21 -11.92 13.72
CA ALA A 13 -30.83 -11.69 13.31
C ALA A 13 -30.60 -11.39 11.81
N LEU A 14 -30.90 -10.16 11.41
CA LEU A 14 -30.07 -9.44 10.45
C LEU A 14 -29.36 -8.28 11.18
N GLU A 15 -28.73 -8.62 12.31
CA GLU A 15 -27.73 -7.74 12.91
C GLU A 15 -26.55 -7.76 11.94
N GLN A 16 -26.35 -6.65 11.22
CA GLN A 16 -25.13 -6.40 10.49
C GLN A 16 -24.00 -6.55 11.49
N ARG A 17 -23.34 -7.71 11.47
CA ARG A 17 -22.16 -7.93 12.30
C ARG A 17 -21.18 -6.85 11.88
N HIS A 18 -21.03 -5.85 12.74
CA HIS A 18 -19.92 -4.93 12.70
C HIS A 18 -18.67 -5.81 12.67
N PHE A 19 -18.14 -6.04 11.48
CA PHE A 19 -16.87 -6.69 11.30
C PHE A 19 -15.84 -5.69 11.78
N ASN A 20 -15.62 -5.69 13.10
CA ASN A 20 -14.41 -5.16 13.67
C ASN A 20 -13.34 -6.19 13.34
N PRO A 21 -12.35 -5.89 12.48
CA PRO A 21 -11.16 -6.71 12.41
C PRO A 21 -10.48 -6.56 13.78
N ILE A 22 -10.84 -7.47 14.70
CA ILE A 22 -10.11 -7.67 15.94
C ILE A 22 -8.67 -7.90 15.50
N ALA A 23 -7.76 -7.08 16.04
CA ALA A 23 -6.33 -7.22 15.85
C ALA A 23 -5.94 -8.71 15.96
N ASP A 24 -5.04 -9.16 15.08
CA ASP A 24 -4.67 -10.57 14.93
C ASP A 24 -4.55 -11.26 16.31
N LEU A 25 -5.37 -12.30 16.52
CA LEU A 25 -5.49 -13.01 17.79
C LEU A 25 -4.22 -13.79 18.14
N PHE A 26 -3.32 -13.99 17.17
CA PHE A 26 -2.07 -14.72 17.33
C PHE A 26 -0.91 -13.95 16.68
N PRO A 27 -0.54 -12.77 17.20
CA PRO A 27 0.53 -11.97 16.61
C PRO A 27 1.88 -12.71 16.61
N GLU A 28 2.09 -13.61 17.57
CA GLU A 28 3.29 -14.47 17.69
C GLU A 28 3.35 -15.60 16.64
N SER A 29 2.24 -15.89 15.96
CA SER A 29 2.18 -16.94 14.92
C SER A 29 2.45 -16.42 13.50
N LEU A 30 2.49 -15.09 13.34
CA LEU A 30 2.82 -14.48 12.07
C LEU A 30 4.27 -14.80 11.72
N PRO A 31 4.56 -15.19 10.47
CA PRO A 31 5.94 -15.37 10.05
C PRO A 31 6.69 -14.05 10.24
N PRO A 32 7.97 -14.11 10.66
CA PRO A 32 8.77 -12.90 10.83
C PRO A 32 8.80 -12.12 9.51
N VAL A 33 8.30 -10.89 9.56
CA VAL A 33 8.32 -9.99 8.41
C VAL A 33 9.75 -9.53 8.18
N THR A 34 10.32 -9.89 7.03
CA THR A 34 11.64 -9.39 6.64
C THR A 34 11.48 -7.96 6.14
N PRO A 35 12.08 -6.95 6.81
CA PRO A 35 11.95 -5.57 6.36
C PRO A 35 12.62 -5.39 4.99
N ALA A 36 12.03 -4.53 4.15
CA ALA A 36 12.65 -4.11 2.91
C ALA A 36 14.05 -3.52 3.17
N ARG A 37 15.01 -3.84 2.30
CA ARG A 37 16.39 -3.40 2.45
C ARG A 37 16.49 -1.94 2.05
N TRP A 38 17.05 -1.12 2.94
CA TRP A 38 17.37 0.25 2.58
C TRP A 38 18.51 0.29 1.55
N PRO A 39 18.35 1.03 0.44
CA PRO A 39 19.42 1.22 -0.52
C PRO A 39 20.61 1.93 0.12
N THR A 40 21.79 1.77 -0.50
CA THR A 40 23.00 2.45 -0.03
C THR A 40 22.84 3.96 -0.18
N ARG A 41 23.17 4.73 0.86
CA ARG A 41 23.00 6.18 0.86
C ARG A 41 23.73 6.85 -0.32
N GLY A 42 23.07 7.81 -0.97
CA GLY A 42 23.63 8.56 -2.09
C GLY A 42 23.66 7.78 -3.42
N THR A 43 23.08 6.58 -3.47
CA THR A 43 22.81 5.90 -4.74
C THR A 43 21.55 6.46 -5.39
N ARG A 44 21.37 6.21 -6.69
CA ARG A 44 20.16 6.61 -7.42
C ARG A 44 18.89 5.92 -6.88
N ALA A 45 19.02 4.68 -6.39
CA ALA A 45 17.93 3.99 -5.71
C ALA A 45 17.54 4.67 -4.38
N ASP A 46 18.52 5.15 -3.60
CA ASP A 46 18.25 5.94 -2.39
C ASP A 46 17.56 7.28 -2.73
N GLU A 47 18.04 8.02 -3.73
CA GLU A 47 17.38 9.25 -4.18
C GLU A 47 15.94 9.02 -4.66
N ALA A 48 15.72 7.96 -5.46
CA ALA A 48 14.39 7.57 -5.91
C ALA A 48 13.48 7.21 -4.73
N LEU A 49 13.98 6.43 -3.77
CA LEU A 49 13.23 6.06 -2.59
C LEU A 49 12.86 7.28 -1.74
N GLN A 50 13.79 8.21 -1.49
CA GLN A 50 13.50 9.44 -0.76
C GLN A 50 12.41 10.28 -1.46
N ALA A 51 12.47 10.40 -2.79
CA ALA A 51 11.45 11.11 -3.57
C ALA A 51 10.06 10.43 -3.47
N LEU A 52 10.04 9.09 -3.48
CA LEU A 52 8.81 8.28 -3.38
C LEU A 52 8.22 8.26 -1.96
N ILE A 53 9.05 8.43 -0.93
CA ILE A 53 8.61 8.65 0.46
C ILE A 53 7.92 10.01 0.59
N SER A 54 8.44 11.05 -0.07
CA SER A 54 7.85 12.40 0.05
C SER A 54 6.53 12.55 -0.70
N ALA A 55 6.42 11.97 -1.90
CA ALA A 55 5.24 12.07 -2.74
C ALA A 55 5.24 10.97 -3.82
N PRO A 56 4.08 10.64 -4.43
CA PRO A 56 4.04 9.85 -5.66
C PRO A 56 4.93 10.46 -6.74
N GLN A 57 5.63 9.62 -7.50
CA GLN A 57 6.54 10.04 -8.55
C GLN A 57 6.15 9.42 -9.90
N ASN A 58 6.46 10.13 -10.97
CA ASN A 58 6.34 9.61 -12.34
C ASN A 58 7.55 10.10 -13.18
N GLN A 59 7.75 9.50 -14.35
CA GLN A 59 8.95 9.77 -15.16
C GLN A 59 9.04 11.21 -15.69
N ALA A 60 7.93 11.95 -15.77
CA ALA A 60 7.92 13.34 -16.23
C ALA A 60 8.26 14.34 -15.11
N ASP A 61 7.89 14.04 -13.87
CA ASP A 61 8.10 14.93 -12.71
C ASP A 61 9.35 14.57 -11.89
N TYR A 62 9.87 13.36 -12.06
CA TYR A 62 11.09 12.92 -11.38
C TYR A 62 12.33 13.61 -11.95
N TRP A 63 12.95 14.48 -11.15
CA TRP A 63 14.04 15.36 -11.58
C TRP A 63 15.43 14.81 -11.23
N GLN A 64 15.52 13.88 -10.27
CA GLN A 64 16.80 13.36 -9.77
C GLN A 64 17.50 12.43 -10.78
N GLY A 65 16.79 11.96 -11.81
CA GLY A 65 17.39 11.15 -12.87
C GLY A 65 16.42 10.78 -13.98
N TRP A 66 16.91 10.07 -14.99
CA TRP A 66 16.15 9.77 -16.20
C TRP A 66 15.55 8.35 -16.25
N ARG A 67 15.77 7.51 -15.22
CA ARG A 67 15.33 6.11 -15.17
C ARG A 67 14.55 5.74 -13.90
N LEU A 68 13.51 6.50 -13.57
CA LEU A 68 12.70 6.22 -12.37
C LEU A 68 12.24 4.76 -12.30
N ALA A 69 11.70 4.24 -13.41
CA ALA A 69 11.20 2.86 -13.46
C ALA A 69 12.28 1.80 -13.18
N ALA A 70 13.54 2.06 -13.54
CA ALA A 70 14.65 1.14 -13.26
C ALA A 70 14.98 1.15 -11.76
N TYR A 71 15.02 2.33 -11.13
CA TYR A 71 15.27 2.46 -9.70
C TYR A 71 14.13 1.89 -8.86
N VAL A 72 12.87 2.10 -9.29
CA VAL A 72 11.72 1.42 -8.67
C VAL A 72 11.89 -0.10 -8.77
N LYS A 73 12.35 -0.62 -9.92
CA LYS A 73 12.54 -2.06 -10.07
C LYS A 73 13.65 -2.61 -9.19
N GLU A 74 14.73 -1.88 -9.02
CA GLU A 74 15.80 -2.20 -8.07
C GLU A 74 15.27 -2.24 -6.63
N LEU A 75 14.47 -1.25 -6.24
CA LEU A 75 13.83 -1.21 -4.92
C LEU A 75 12.85 -2.38 -4.70
N GLU A 76 12.11 -2.79 -5.74
CA GLU A 76 11.27 -4.00 -5.66
C GLU A 76 12.10 -5.26 -5.37
N TYR A 77 13.30 -5.39 -5.94
CA TYR A 77 14.19 -6.51 -5.62
C TYR A 77 14.73 -6.45 -4.20
N ASP A 78 14.89 -5.25 -3.65
CA ASP A 78 15.22 -5.02 -2.25
C ASP A 78 14.01 -5.21 -1.30
N GLY A 79 12.83 -5.57 -1.82
CA GLY A 79 11.64 -5.90 -1.04
C GLY A 79 10.69 -4.73 -0.77
N TRP A 80 10.87 -3.60 -1.44
CA TRP A 80 9.92 -2.47 -1.38
C TRP A 80 8.68 -2.73 -2.22
N ALA A 81 7.52 -2.36 -1.71
CA ALA A 81 6.26 -2.46 -2.42
C ALA A 81 5.79 -1.09 -2.94
N PHE A 82 5.27 -1.08 -4.18
CA PHE A 82 4.76 0.11 -4.84
C PHE A 82 3.39 -0.14 -5.46
N ILE A 83 2.52 0.85 -5.31
CA ILE A 83 1.27 0.95 -6.05
C ILE A 83 1.56 1.66 -7.36
N LYS A 84 1.14 1.04 -8.47
CA LYS A 84 1.34 1.54 -9.84
C LYS A 84 0.01 1.99 -10.40
N ARG A 85 -0.02 3.17 -11.00
CA ARG A 85 -1.21 3.69 -11.68
C ARG A 85 -0.80 4.40 -12.95
N ASP A 86 -1.46 4.08 -14.06
CA ASP A 86 -1.29 4.84 -15.29
C ASP A 86 -2.15 6.12 -15.24
N ILE A 87 -1.51 7.25 -15.49
CA ILE A 87 -2.13 8.57 -15.50
C ILE A 87 -1.99 9.22 -16.88
N SER A 88 -2.98 10.04 -17.26
CA SER A 88 -2.88 10.92 -18.43
C SER A 88 -2.44 12.30 -17.97
N ARG A 89 -1.39 12.85 -18.60
CA ARG A 89 -0.81 14.15 -18.24
C ARG A 89 -0.80 15.07 -19.46
N PRO A 90 -1.16 16.36 -19.32
CA PRO A 90 -1.00 17.33 -20.39
C PRO A 90 0.44 17.37 -20.90
N GLY A 91 0.60 17.40 -22.23
CA GLY A 91 1.92 17.37 -22.88
C GLY A 91 2.50 15.96 -23.11
N CYS A 92 1.86 14.90 -22.60
CA CYS A 92 2.28 13.53 -22.81
C CYS A 92 1.33 12.82 -23.79
N ARG A 93 1.86 12.28 -24.89
CA ARG A 93 1.04 11.57 -25.91
C ARG A 93 0.48 10.23 -25.43
N ARG A 94 1.16 9.60 -24.47
CA ARG A 94 0.78 8.30 -23.89
C ARG A 94 0.60 8.46 -22.39
N SER A 95 -0.14 7.54 -21.78
CA SER A 95 -0.19 7.44 -20.33
C SER A 95 1.22 7.23 -19.77
N ILE A 96 1.44 7.76 -18.57
CA ILE A 96 2.67 7.60 -17.81
C ILE A 96 2.32 6.85 -16.53
N THR A 97 3.16 5.90 -16.14
CA THR A 97 3.01 5.21 -14.87
C THR A 97 3.50 6.10 -13.73
N GLU A 98 2.61 6.32 -12.77
CA GLU A 98 2.88 6.90 -11.46
C GLU A 98 3.11 5.78 -10.45
N TYR A 99 4.11 5.98 -9.61
CA TYR A 99 4.52 5.06 -8.55
C TYR A 99 4.31 5.73 -7.20
N ARG A 100 3.71 5.00 -6.26
CA ARG A 100 3.54 5.41 -4.87
C ARG A 100 3.99 4.28 -3.96
N ILE A 101 4.65 4.60 -2.85
CA ILE A 101 4.97 3.60 -1.81
C ILE A 101 3.69 2.98 -1.27
N ASP A 102 3.69 1.66 -1.14
CA ASP A 102 2.65 0.94 -0.42
C ASP A 102 2.96 0.90 1.07
N TRP A 103 2.34 1.82 1.83
CA TRP A 103 2.51 1.90 3.27
C TRP A 103 1.85 0.74 4.03
N ALA A 104 0.91 0.02 3.39
CA ALA A 104 0.22 -1.11 3.98
C ALA A 104 1.01 -2.42 3.86
N ASP A 105 2.00 -2.46 2.96
CA ASP A 105 2.85 -3.63 2.80
C ASP A 105 3.69 -3.90 4.07
N PRO A 106 3.67 -5.13 4.62
CA PRO A 106 4.39 -5.46 5.85
C PRO A 106 5.91 -5.18 5.76
N SER A 107 6.55 -5.55 4.65
CA SER A 107 8.01 -5.41 4.48
C SER A 107 8.41 -3.94 4.41
N THR A 108 7.64 -3.15 3.67
CA THR A 108 7.81 -1.70 3.50
C THR A 108 7.56 -0.95 4.81
N SER A 109 6.46 -1.25 5.50
CA SER A 109 6.14 -0.63 6.78
C SER A 109 7.15 -0.99 7.88
N ALA A 110 7.66 -2.22 7.91
CA ALA A 110 8.74 -2.63 8.82
C ALA A 110 10.05 -1.87 8.54
N ALA A 111 10.41 -1.69 7.26
CA ALA A 111 11.59 -0.92 6.87
C ALA A 111 11.49 0.55 7.30
N LEU A 112 10.33 1.18 7.11
CA LEU A 112 10.08 2.56 7.51
C LEU A 112 10.15 2.76 9.03
N LYS A 113 9.51 1.86 9.79
CA LYS A 113 9.59 1.84 11.27
C LYS A 113 11.03 1.72 11.77
N SER A 114 11.84 0.88 11.14
CA SER A 114 13.25 0.68 11.54
C SER A 114 14.12 1.92 11.43
N ARG A 115 13.77 2.88 10.55
CA ARG A 115 14.52 4.12 10.31
C ARG A 115 13.91 5.35 11.02
N GLY A 116 12.84 5.16 11.79
CA GLY A 116 12.14 6.24 12.49
C GLY A 116 11.30 7.14 11.57
N ALA A 117 10.99 6.68 10.35
CA ALA A 117 10.00 7.32 9.49
C ALA A 117 8.61 6.86 9.94
N ALA A 118 8.07 7.55 10.94
CA ALA A 118 6.74 7.35 11.50
C ALA A 118 5.80 8.47 11.07
#